data_AF-A0A7C3R0F6-F1
#
_entry.id   AF-A0A7C3R0F6-F1
#
_cell.length_a   1.000
_cell.length_b   1.000
_cell.length_c   1.000
_cell.angle_alpha   90.00
_cell.angle_beta   90.00
_cell.angle_gamma   90.00
#
_symmetry.space_group_name_H-M   'P 1'
#
loop_
_entity.id
_entity.type
_entity.pdbx_description
1 polymer ?
#
loop_
_entity_poly.entity_id
_entity_poly.type
_entity_poly.pdbx_seq_one_letter_code
_entity_poly.pdbx_strand_id
1 'polypeptide(L)'
;MELVKQLEKLEDIISKHKDLMEKESRSLISEYSISSAQKAQKELNKIEDENRLLQIGIVGRVKAGKSSLLNAFLFEGKSILPKAATPMTAALTVISYGKTLSAEIEFFKQEDIIQIEHKYQEYLEELKILKKKKYDNLLQKLTKKKDKNNSDQNNKNESIVEKSRKALNESKFAKRINSSEFGKTIAYASISERKKIELEEKAEKSAHNELQKNIDLSASYDQYNRIKASGIDTQLLKHQK
;
A
#
# COMPACT_ATOMS: atom_id res chain seq x y z
N MET A 1 -19.89 1.39 32.09
CA MET A 1 -20.19 1.75 30.68
C MET A 1 -20.47 3.24 30.50
N GLU A 2 -19.50 4.11 30.81
CA GLU A 2 -19.65 5.58 30.64
C GLU A 2 -18.94 6.08 29.38
N LEU A 3 -17.79 5.48 29.05
CA LEU A 3 -17.01 5.75 27.85
C LEU A 3 -17.79 5.50 26.55
N VAL A 4 -18.47 4.36 26.41
CA VAL A 4 -19.20 4.03 25.17
C VAL A 4 -20.34 5.01 24.94
N LYS A 5 -21.10 5.36 25.99
CA LYS A 5 -22.15 6.38 25.92
C LYS A 5 -21.62 7.76 25.52
N GLN A 6 -20.40 8.11 25.93
CA GLN A 6 -19.76 9.36 25.51
C GLN A 6 -19.35 9.31 24.04
N LEU A 7 -18.83 8.17 23.56
CA LEU A 7 -18.50 7.96 22.15
C LEU A 7 -19.73 8.00 21.25
N GLU A 8 -20.84 7.36 21.63
CA GLU A 8 -22.11 7.41 20.88
C GLU A 8 -22.61 8.85 20.75
N LYS A 9 -22.58 9.63 21.85
CA LYS A 9 -22.94 11.05 21.82
C LYS A 9 -22.02 11.87 20.93
N LEU A 10 -20.72 11.57 20.93
CA LEU A 10 -19.74 12.24 20.08
C LEU A 10 -20.02 11.93 18.59
N GLU A 11 -20.27 10.66 18.25
CA GLU A 11 -20.63 10.24 16.89
C GLU A 11 -21.94 10.89 16.42
N ASP A 12 -22.94 11.02 17.30
CA ASP A 12 -24.19 11.73 17.04
C ASP A 12 -23.97 13.23 16.76
N ILE A 13 -23.07 13.89 17.50
CA ILE A 13 -22.76 15.31 17.26
C ILE A 13 -22.02 15.47 15.92
N ILE A 14 -21.04 14.61 15.64
CA ILE A 14 -20.27 14.65 14.39
C ILE A 14 -21.18 14.39 13.18
N SER A 15 -22.09 13.43 13.28
CA SER A 15 -23.03 13.11 12.20
C SER A 15 -24.03 14.23 11.93
N LYS A 16 -24.53 14.91 12.98
CA LYS A 16 -25.43 16.07 12.85
C LYS A 16 -24.75 17.29 12.23
N HIS A 17 -23.45 17.47 12.45
CA HIS A 17 -22.68 18.63 11.97
C HIS A 17 -21.66 18.27 10.89
N LYS A 18 -21.97 17.24 10.09
CA LYS A 18 -21.06 16.71 9.06
C LYS A 18 -20.57 17.79 8.09
N ASP A 19 -21.45 18.69 7.66
CA ASP A 19 -21.11 19.77 6.70
C ASP A 19 -20.03 20.74 7.20
N LEU A 20 -19.87 20.86 8.53
CA LEU A 20 -18.93 21.81 9.14
C LEU A 20 -17.66 21.14 9.65
N MET A 21 -17.74 19.88 10.09
CA MET A 21 -16.70 19.23 10.89
C MET A 21 -16.15 17.93 10.27
N GLU A 22 -16.56 17.56 9.05
CA GLU A 22 -16.14 16.28 8.43
C GLU A 22 -14.62 16.17 8.23
N LYS A 23 -13.93 17.28 7.91
CA LYS A 23 -12.48 17.26 7.65
C LYS A 23 -11.67 17.14 8.94
N GLU A 24 -12.04 17.93 9.95
CA GLU A 24 -11.42 17.97 11.27
C GLU A 24 -11.66 16.65 12.03
N SER A 25 -12.89 16.16 12.00
CA SER A 25 -13.24 14.87 12.64
C SER A 25 -12.49 13.70 12.01
N ARG A 26 -12.42 13.60 10.67
CA ARG A 26 -11.61 12.57 9.99
C ARG A 26 -10.13 12.67 10.36
N SER A 27 -9.58 13.89 10.43
CA SER A 27 -8.19 14.10 10.84
C SER A 27 -7.94 13.58 12.26
N LEU A 28 -8.77 13.98 13.23
CA LEU A 28 -8.62 13.59 14.62
C LEU A 28 -8.85 12.08 14.85
N ILE A 29 -9.83 11.49 14.15
CA ILE A 29 -10.08 10.04 14.18
C ILE A 29 -8.83 9.29 13.72
N SER A 30 -8.19 9.76 12.64
CA SER A 30 -6.97 9.14 12.13
C SER A 30 -5.76 9.36 13.04
N GLU A 31 -5.60 10.56 13.59
CA GLU A 31 -4.46 10.95 14.44
C GLU A 31 -4.47 10.18 15.77
N TYR A 32 -5.64 10.09 16.41
CA TYR A 32 -5.79 9.46 17.71
C TYR A 32 -6.29 8.01 17.62
N SER A 33 -6.44 7.46 16.41
CA SER A 33 -6.91 6.08 16.18
C SER A 33 -8.24 5.78 16.91
N ILE A 34 -9.14 6.75 16.92
CA ILE A 34 -10.42 6.65 17.65
C ILE A 34 -11.29 5.63 16.95
N SER A 35 -11.64 4.54 17.65
CA SER A 35 -12.54 3.51 17.14
C SER A 35 -14.00 3.90 17.34
N SER A 36 -14.90 3.37 16.48
CA SER A 36 -16.32 3.65 16.62
C SER A 36 -16.90 3.12 17.93
N ALA A 37 -17.98 3.72 18.42
CA ALA A 37 -18.63 3.31 19.66
C ALA A 37 -19.02 1.82 19.62
N GLN A 38 -19.54 1.35 18.48
CA GLN A 38 -19.86 -0.06 18.27
C GLN A 38 -18.64 -0.98 18.36
N LYS A 39 -17.49 -0.56 17.81
CA LYS A 39 -16.25 -1.34 17.85
C LYS A 39 -15.67 -1.36 19.26
N ALA A 40 -15.64 -0.21 19.94
CA ALA A 40 -15.21 -0.10 21.33
C ALA A 40 -16.07 -0.95 22.27
N GLN A 41 -17.40 -0.96 22.10
CA GLN A 41 -18.30 -1.82 22.88
C GLN A 41 -18.01 -3.31 22.64
N LYS A 42 -17.78 -3.73 21.38
CA LYS A 42 -17.40 -5.11 21.07
C LYS A 42 -16.08 -5.50 21.72
N GLU A 43 -15.09 -4.61 21.73
CA GLU A 43 -13.79 -4.86 22.36
C GLU A 43 -13.89 -4.93 23.89
N LEU A 44 -14.66 -4.04 24.52
CA LEU A 44 -14.90 -4.07 25.96
C LEU A 44 -15.65 -5.34 26.39
N ASN A 45 -16.68 -5.76 25.65
CA ASN A 45 -17.39 -7.01 25.94
C ASN A 45 -16.45 -8.22 25.83
N LYS A 46 -15.55 -8.24 24.84
CA LYS A 46 -14.51 -9.28 24.73
C LYS A 46 -13.53 -9.29 25.91
N ILE A 47 -13.31 -8.15 26.56
CA ILE A 47 -12.45 -8.04 27.75
C ILE A 47 -13.19 -8.51 29.01
N GLU A 48 -14.50 -8.26 29.09
CA GLU A 48 -15.35 -8.55 30.25
C GLU A 48 -15.78 -10.03 30.34
N ASP A 49 -15.72 -10.78 29.23
CA ASP A 49 -15.93 -12.24 29.23
C ASP A 49 -14.93 -12.93 30.20
N GLU A 50 -15.47 -13.43 31.33
CA GLU A 50 -14.78 -13.87 32.57
C GLU A 50 -13.72 -14.99 32.42
N ASN A 51 -13.50 -15.50 31.22
CA ASN A 51 -12.43 -16.43 30.93
C ASN A 51 -11.35 -15.74 30.12
N ARG A 52 -10.37 -15.12 30.78
CA ARG A 52 -9.11 -14.67 30.17
C ARG A 52 -8.36 -15.90 29.65
N LEU A 53 -8.82 -16.45 28.54
CA LEU A 53 -8.16 -17.49 27.78
C LEU A 53 -6.78 -16.94 27.41
N LEU A 54 -5.74 -17.68 27.79
CA LEU A 54 -4.37 -17.32 27.41
C LEU A 54 -4.25 -17.44 25.89
N GLN A 55 -4.17 -16.30 25.22
CA GLN A 55 -3.91 -16.24 23.79
C GLN A 55 -2.40 -16.10 23.57
N ILE A 56 -1.82 -17.04 22.81
CA ILE A 56 -0.41 -17.03 22.45
C ILE A 56 -0.30 -16.83 20.94
N GLY A 57 0.25 -15.70 20.52
CA GLY A 57 0.56 -15.43 19.12
C GLY A 57 1.95 -15.94 18.75
N ILE A 58 2.05 -16.84 17.77
CA ILE A 58 3.33 -17.36 17.27
C ILE A 58 3.60 -16.80 15.88
N VAL A 59 4.56 -15.89 15.80
CA VAL A 59 4.98 -15.22 14.56
C VAL A 59 6.42 -15.56 14.19
N GLY A 60 6.76 -15.45 12.92
CA GLY A 60 8.12 -15.67 12.43
C GLY A 60 8.16 -15.99 10.94
N ARG A 61 9.36 -15.93 10.35
CA ARG A 61 9.57 -16.17 8.91
C ARG A 61 9.07 -17.54 8.48
N VAL A 62 8.69 -17.67 7.20
CA VAL A 62 8.34 -18.97 6.61
C VAL A 62 9.55 -19.91 6.76
N LYS A 63 9.30 -21.20 7.04
CA LYS A 63 10.32 -22.23 7.33
C LYS A 63 11.16 -22.04 8.60
N ALA A 64 10.78 -21.12 9.50
CA ALA A 64 11.46 -20.98 10.80
C ALA A 64 11.15 -22.11 11.81
N GLY A 65 10.44 -23.17 11.40
CA GLY A 65 10.13 -24.31 12.28
C GLY A 65 8.92 -24.13 13.22
N LYS A 66 8.11 -23.07 13.05
CA LYS A 66 6.95 -22.79 13.91
C LYS A 66 5.97 -23.97 14.07
N SER A 67 5.53 -24.57 12.95
CA SER A 67 4.64 -25.74 12.99
C SER A 67 5.30 -26.96 13.64
N SER A 68 6.62 -27.13 13.45
CA SER A 68 7.38 -28.21 14.10
C SER A 68 7.47 -28.01 15.61
N LEU A 69 7.71 -26.77 16.07
CA LEU A 69 7.70 -26.41 17.48
C LEU A 69 6.33 -26.67 18.12
N LEU A 70 5.26 -26.25 17.45
CA LEU A 70 3.89 -26.50 17.92
C LEU A 70 3.56 -28.00 17.99
N ASN A 71 3.98 -28.79 17.00
CA ASN A 71 3.84 -30.25 17.03
C ASN A 71 4.57 -30.88 18.22
N ALA A 72 5.77 -30.42 18.54
CA ALA A 72 6.51 -30.89 19.71
C ALA A 72 5.82 -30.50 21.03
N PHE A 73 5.32 -29.28 21.14
CA PHE A 73 4.77 -28.73 22.37
C PHE A 73 3.34 -29.20 22.68
N LEU A 74 2.44 -29.19 21.68
CA LEU A 74 1.01 -29.46 21.88
C LEU A 74 0.60 -30.90 21.55
N PHE A 75 1.38 -31.60 20.72
CA PHE A 75 0.97 -32.87 20.14
C PHE A 75 1.97 -34.01 20.40
N GLU A 76 2.80 -33.90 21.45
CA GLU A 76 3.79 -34.92 21.84
C GLU A 76 4.74 -35.29 20.68
N GLY A 77 5.03 -34.35 19.79
CA GLY A 77 5.86 -34.57 18.59
C GLY A 77 5.12 -35.17 17.39
N LYS A 78 3.83 -35.50 17.52
CA LYS A 78 2.99 -36.00 16.41
C LYS A 78 2.85 -34.92 15.34
N SER A 79 2.89 -35.34 14.08
CA SER A 79 2.91 -34.43 12.92
C SER A 79 1.50 -33.98 12.51
N ILE A 80 0.76 -33.33 13.41
CA ILE A 80 -0.61 -32.89 13.17
C ILE A 80 -0.65 -31.64 12.29
N LEU A 81 0.16 -30.63 12.62
CA LEU A 81 0.30 -29.44 11.78
C LEU A 81 1.23 -29.72 10.59
N PRO A 82 0.92 -29.21 9.39
CA PRO A 82 1.75 -29.43 8.21
C PRO A 82 3.16 -28.88 8.41
N LYS A 83 4.15 -29.74 8.18
CA LYS A 83 5.59 -29.42 8.26
C LYS A 83 6.14 -28.86 6.93
N ALA A 84 5.36 -28.91 5.85
CA ALA A 84 5.82 -28.67 4.48
C ALA A 84 6.44 -27.27 4.30
N ALA A 85 7.54 -27.24 3.54
CA ALA A 85 8.33 -26.05 3.21
C ALA A 85 7.74 -25.25 2.04
N THR A 86 6.61 -25.65 1.48
CA THR A 86 5.90 -24.86 0.48
C THR A 86 5.20 -23.69 1.17
N PRO A 87 5.25 -22.46 0.64
CA PRO A 87 4.56 -21.33 1.25
C PRO A 87 3.06 -21.43 0.96
N MET A 88 2.42 -22.45 1.54
CA MET A 88 0.98 -22.70 1.49
C MET A 88 0.31 -22.17 2.77
N THR A 89 1.07 -22.01 3.86
CA THR A 89 0.63 -21.47 5.15
C THR A 89 0.64 -19.94 5.17
N ALA A 90 -0.32 -19.34 4.46
CA ALA A 90 -0.68 -17.93 4.64
C ALA A 90 -2.00 -17.76 5.43
N ALA A 91 -2.77 -18.83 5.64
CA ALA A 91 -4.00 -18.77 6.40
C ALA A 91 -3.71 -18.75 7.91
N LEU A 92 -4.35 -17.81 8.62
CA LEU A 92 -4.32 -17.74 10.07
C LEU A 92 -4.87 -19.06 10.64
N THR A 93 -4.06 -19.76 11.45
CA THR A 93 -4.48 -21.01 12.09
C THR A 93 -4.65 -20.76 13.57
N VAL A 94 -5.86 -21.00 14.07
CA VAL A 94 -6.18 -20.91 15.49
C VAL A 94 -6.32 -22.33 16.04
N ILE A 95 -5.61 -22.61 17.13
CA ILE A 95 -5.69 -23.88 17.84
C ILE A 95 -6.26 -23.58 19.23
N SER A 96 -7.38 -24.20 19.55
CA SER A 96 -8.04 -24.08 20.85
C SER A 96 -8.27 -25.47 21.46
N TYR A 97 -8.41 -25.50 22.79
CA TYR A 97 -8.80 -26.72 23.47
C TYR A 97 -10.30 -26.99 23.24
N GLY A 98 -10.63 -28.24 22.90
CA GLY A 98 -12.00 -28.72 22.77
C GLY A 98 -12.13 -30.15 23.32
N LYS A 99 -13.32 -30.51 23.82
CA LYS A 99 -13.59 -31.87 24.32
C LYS A 99 -13.53 -32.93 23.21
N THR A 100 -13.79 -32.51 21.98
CA THR A 100 -13.77 -33.35 20.77
C THR A 100 -12.88 -32.71 19.72
N LEU A 101 -12.26 -33.54 18.87
CA LEU A 101 -11.46 -33.06 17.74
C LEU A 101 -12.41 -32.49 16.68
N SER A 102 -12.26 -31.21 16.36
CA SER A 102 -12.98 -30.54 15.28
C SER A 102 -12.06 -29.58 14.53
N ALA A 103 -12.43 -29.26 13.30
CA ALA A 103 -11.79 -28.25 12.50
C ALA A 103 -12.88 -27.39 11.86
N GLU A 104 -12.71 -26.08 11.93
CA GLU A 104 -13.58 -25.09 11.29
C GLU A 104 -12.76 -24.31 10.27
N ILE A 105 -13.36 -24.03 9.11
CA ILE A 105 -12.72 -23.26 8.05
C ILE A 105 -13.59 -22.03 7.84
N GLU A 106 -13.03 -20.86 8.12
CA GLU A 106 -13.66 -19.58 7.82
C GLU A 106 -13.29 -19.15 6.40
N PHE A 107 -14.28 -19.13 5.52
CA PHE A 107 -14.13 -18.64 4.15
C PHE A 107 -14.45 -17.14 4.06
N PHE A 108 -13.89 -16.47 3.06
CA PHE A 108 -14.27 -15.09 2.75
C PHE A 108 -15.75 -15.01 2.36
N LYS A 109 -16.45 -14.04 2.93
CA LYS A 109 -17.81 -13.69 2.54
C LYS A 109 -17.77 -12.86 1.27
N GLN A 110 -18.93 -12.73 0.61
CA GLN A 110 -19.05 -11.88 -0.57
C GLN A 110 -18.65 -10.43 -0.28
N GLU A 111 -19.03 -9.92 0.90
CA GLU A 111 -18.69 -8.57 1.37
C GLU A 111 -17.17 -8.39 1.46
N ASP A 112 -16.45 -9.38 1.98
CA ASP A 112 -14.99 -9.35 2.09
C ASP A 112 -14.34 -9.29 0.70
N ILE A 113 -14.84 -10.09 -0.24
CA ILE A 113 -14.35 -10.14 -1.62
C ILE A 113 -14.55 -8.80 -2.32
N ILE A 114 -15.73 -8.18 -2.16
CA ILE A 114 -16.03 -6.86 -2.71
C ILE A 114 -15.09 -5.80 -2.11
N GLN A 115 -14.85 -5.84 -0.80
CA GLN A 115 -13.91 -4.91 -0.16
C GLN A 115 -12.47 -5.09 -0.65
N ILE A 116 -12.02 -6.34 -0.81
CA ILE A 116 -10.71 -6.68 -1.38
C ILE A 116 -10.60 -6.14 -2.82
N GLU A 117 -11.64 -6.31 -3.63
CA GLU A 117 -11.71 -5.78 -5.00
C GLU A 117 -11.65 -4.25 -5.03
N HIS A 118 -12.42 -3.57 -4.18
CA HIS A 118 -12.42 -2.12 -4.10
C HIS A 118 -11.03 -1.58 -3.76
N LYS A 119 -10.39 -2.13 -2.73
CA LYS A 119 -9.01 -1.77 -2.34
C LYS A 119 -7.99 -2.10 -3.43
N TYR A 120 -8.20 -3.18 -4.18
CA TYR A 120 -7.36 -3.50 -5.34
C TYR A 120 -7.48 -2.40 -6.43
N GLN A 121 -8.67 -1.89 -6.71
CA GLN A 121 -8.84 -0.80 -7.67
C GLN A 121 -8.18 0.50 -7.17
N GLU A 122 -8.37 0.83 -5.90
CA GLU A 122 -7.70 1.97 -5.24
C GLU A 122 -6.17 1.86 -5.37
N TYR A 123 -5.61 0.67 -5.12
CA TYR A 123 -4.18 0.41 -5.32
C TYR A 123 -3.74 0.68 -6.76
N LEU A 124 -4.51 0.26 -7.77
CA LEU A 124 -4.18 0.48 -9.17
C LEU A 124 -4.21 1.97 -9.55
N GLU A 125 -5.17 2.72 -9.02
CA GLU A 125 -5.26 4.17 -9.25
C GLU A 125 -4.07 4.90 -8.62
N GLU A 126 -3.75 4.60 -7.36
CA GLU A 126 -2.58 5.17 -6.69
C GLU A 126 -1.28 4.80 -7.41
N LEU A 127 -1.16 3.55 -7.88
CA LEU A 127 0.02 3.10 -8.64
C LEU A 127 0.20 3.91 -9.92
N LYS A 128 -0.88 4.19 -10.65
CA LYS A 128 -0.83 5.03 -11.87
C LYS A 128 -0.38 6.46 -11.54
N ILE A 129 -0.95 7.06 -10.50
CA ILE A 129 -0.62 8.42 -10.07
C ILE A 129 0.86 8.50 -9.65
N LEU A 130 1.32 7.55 -8.83
CA LEU A 130 2.69 7.49 -8.36
C LEU A 130 3.67 7.20 -9.50
N LYS A 131 3.35 6.29 -10.42
CA LYS A 131 4.18 6.01 -11.60
C LYS A 131 4.40 7.27 -12.42
N LYS A 132 3.33 8.03 -12.72
CA LYS A 132 3.43 9.31 -13.44
C LYS A 132 4.29 10.33 -12.68
N LYS A 133 4.04 10.51 -11.38
CA LYS A 133 4.80 11.44 -10.52
C LYS A 133 6.28 11.08 -10.46
N LYS A 134 6.63 9.79 -10.33
CA LYS A 134 8.02 9.32 -10.31
C LYS A 134 8.69 9.51 -11.66
N TYR A 135 7.98 9.22 -12.74
CA TYR A 135 8.48 9.40 -14.09
C TYR A 135 8.80 10.88 -14.40
N ASP A 136 7.86 11.79 -14.11
CA ASP A 136 8.07 13.24 -14.25
C ASP A 136 9.25 13.75 -13.42
N ASN A 137 9.40 13.24 -12.19
CA ASN A 137 10.54 13.58 -11.34
C ASN A 137 11.88 13.08 -11.90
N LEU A 138 11.92 11.89 -12.49
CA LEU A 138 13.13 11.36 -13.13
C LEU A 138 13.52 12.21 -14.35
N LEU A 139 12.54 12.66 -15.13
CA LEU A 139 12.78 13.52 -16.28
C LEU A 139 13.30 14.90 -15.89
N GLN A 140 12.73 15.51 -14.85
CA GLN A 140 13.25 16.76 -14.31
C GLN A 140 14.70 16.63 -13.80
N LYS A 141 15.06 15.48 -13.22
CA LYS A 141 16.45 15.22 -12.81
C LYS A 141 17.39 15.08 -14.01
N LEU A 142 16.91 14.51 -15.12
CA LEU A 142 17.69 14.40 -16.35
C LEU A 142 17.91 15.75 -17.04
N THR A 143 16.89 16.60 -17.10
CA THR A 143 17.02 17.95 -17.67
C THR A 143 17.97 18.82 -16.86
N LYS A 144 17.85 18.82 -15.51
CA LYS A 144 18.76 19.55 -14.62
C LYS A 144 20.22 19.08 -14.69
N LYS A 145 20.47 17.79 -14.98
CA LYS A 145 21.84 17.27 -15.17
C LYS A 145 22.47 17.72 -16.50
N LYS A 146 21.68 17.89 -17.57
CA LYS A 146 22.20 18.44 -18.84
C LYS A 146 22.64 19.89 -18.70
N ASP A 147 21.90 20.71 -17.93
CA ASP A 147 22.27 22.10 -17.69
C ASP A 147 23.57 22.24 -16.88
N LYS A 148 23.82 21.34 -15.91
CA LYS A 148 25.09 21.28 -15.16
C LYS A 148 26.27 20.76 -15.99
N ASN A 149 26.06 19.73 -16.81
CA ASN A 149 27.14 19.21 -17.65
C ASN A 149 27.56 20.20 -18.77
N ASN A 150 26.63 21.05 -19.23
CA ASN A 150 26.96 22.14 -20.16
C ASN A 150 27.70 23.32 -19.50
N SER A 151 27.53 23.56 -18.19
CA SER A 151 28.31 24.58 -17.48
C SER A 151 29.74 24.13 -17.20
N ASP A 152 29.98 22.82 -17.02
CA ASP A 152 31.32 22.30 -16.66
C ASP A 152 32.23 22.04 -17.87
N GLN A 153 31.68 21.83 -19.08
CA GLN A 153 32.46 21.67 -20.31
C GLN A 153 32.90 23.01 -20.96
N ASN A 154 32.20 24.11 -20.68
CA ASN A 154 32.50 25.43 -21.26
C ASN A 154 33.57 26.24 -20.53
N ASN A 155 34.20 25.68 -19.48
CA ASN A 155 35.25 26.36 -18.71
C ASN A 155 36.69 26.05 -19.17
N LYS A 156 36.89 25.38 -20.32
CA LYS A 156 38.25 25.05 -20.80
C LYS A 156 38.68 25.62 -22.14
N ASN A 157 37.83 26.30 -22.92
CA ASN A 157 38.25 26.95 -24.16
C ASN A 157 37.56 28.31 -24.35
N GLU A 158 38.05 29.35 -23.66
CA GLU A 158 37.62 30.72 -23.92
C GLU A 158 38.26 31.24 -25.22
N SER A 159 37.46 31.39 -26.28
CA SER A 159 37.79 32.24 -27.42
C SER A 159 36.68 33.25 -27.67
N ILE A 160 37.08 34.44 -28.12
CA ILE A 160 36.35 35.72 -28.14
C ILE A 160 35.00 35.66 -28.90
N VAL A 161 34.75 34.61 -29.68
CA VAL A 161 33.54 34.44 -30.53
C VAL A 161 32.28 34.04 -29.72
N GLU A 162 32.40 33.52 -28.50
CA GLU A 162 31.24 33.04 -27.71
C GLU A 162 30.51 34.12 -26.90
N LYS A 163 31.13 35.28 -26.61
CA LYS A 163 30.47 36.36 -25.86
C LYS A 163 29.21 36.88 -26.57
N SER A 164 29.19 36.84 -27.90
CA SER A 164 28.05 37.25 -28.72
C SER A 164 26.90 36.24 -28.73
N ARG A 165 27.18 34.94 -28.50
CA ARG A 165 26.17 33.87 -28.46
C ARG A 165 25.57 33.68 -27.06
N LYS A 166 26.31 33.94 -25.98
CA LYS A 166 25.80 33.88 -24.60
C LYS A 166 24.64 34.88 -24.37
N ALA A 167 24.70 36.08 -24.94
CA ALA A 167 23.64 37.08 -24.82
C ALA A 167 22.31 36.68 -25.51
N LEU A 168 22.35 35.85 -26.56
CA LEU A 168 21.16 35.36 -27.27
C LEU A 168 20.48 34.18 -26.53
N ASN A 169 21.27 33.31 -25.90
CA ASN A 169 20.77 32.14 -25.18
C ASN A 169 20.38 32.41 -23.72
N GLU A 170 20.86 33.52 -23.12
CA GLU A 170 20.41 34.00 -21.80
C GLU A 170 19.08 34.78 -21.84
N SER A 171 18.42 34.84 -23.00
CA SER A 171 17.10 35.47 -23.07
C SER A 171 16.11 34.72 -22.17
N LYS A 172 15.36 35.47 -21.35
CA LYS A 172 14.26 34.98 -20.50
C LYS A 172 13.25 34.09 -21.25
N PHE A 173 13.26 34.17 -22.59
CA PHE A 173 12.48 33.39 -23.53
C PHE A 173 12.87 31.89 -23.56
N ALA A 174 14.15 31.54 -23.66
CA ALA A 174 14.59 30.13 -23.69
C ALA A 174 14.31 29.41 -22.36
N LYS A 175 14.47 30.11 -21.23
CA LYS A 175 14.07 29.62 -19.89
C LYS A 175 12.56 29.37 -19.80
N ARG A 176 11.73 30.24 -20.37
CA ARG A 176 10.27 30.07 -20.41
C ARG A 176 9.86 28.86 -21.26
N ILE A 177 10.48 28.66 -22.42
CA ILE A 177 10.21 27.51 -23.28
C ILE A 177 10.51 26.20 -22.54
N ASN A 178 11.66 26.08 -21.88
CA ASN A 178 12.03 24.88 -21.12
C ASN A 178 11.15 24.63 -19.88
N SER A 179 10.58 25.68 -19.27
CA SER A 179 9.64 25.55 -18.15
C SER A 179 8.19 25.23 -18.57
N SER A 180 7.84 25.49 -19.83
CA SER A 180 6.48 25.28 -20.37
C SER A 180 6.18 23.79 -20.63
N GLU A 181 4.91 23.40 -20.69
CA GLU A 181 4.50 22.06 -21.14
C GLU A 181 5.09 21.70 -22.52
N PHE A 182 5.31 22.70 -23.36
CA PHE A 182 5.91 22.58 -24.70
C PHE A 182 7.42 22.22 -24.65
N GLY A 183 8.15 22.71 -23.66
CA GLY A 183 9.56 22.34 -23.46
C GLY A 183 9.72 20.91 -22.94
N LYS A 184 8.77 20.45 -22.12
CA LYS A 184 8.72 19.06 -21.65
C LYS A 184 8.53 18.10 -22.83
N THR A 185 7.57 18.37 -23.73
CA THR A 185 7.30 17.53 -24.91
C THR A 185 8.48 17.44 -25.88
N ILE A 186 9.23 18.52 -26.10
CA ILE A 186 10.46 18.49 -26.92
C ILE A 186 11.57 17.68 -26.24
N ALA A 187 11.74 17.83 -24.91
CA ALA A 187 12.68 17.01 -24.16
C ALA A 187 12.31 15.51 -24.24
N TYR A 188 11.01 15.18 -24.15
CA TYR A 188 10.47 13.84 -24.36
C TYR A 188 10.79 13.27 -25.75
N ALA A 189 10.68 14.07 -26.81
CA ALA A 189 11.01 13.65 -28.18
C ALA A 189 12.52 13.40 -28.38
N SER A 190 13.37 14.11 -27.64
CA SER A 190 14.84 14.00 -27.75
C SER A 190 15.47 12.80 -27.02
N ILE A 191 14.69 12.04 -26.24
CA ILE A 191 15.19 10.87 -25.49
C ILE A 191 15.05 9.63 -26.37
N SER A 192 16.15 8.89 -26.54
CA SER A 192 16.15 7.59 -27.23
C SER A 192 15.16 6.62 -26.61
N GLU A 193 14.42 5.84 -27.40
CA GLU A 193 13.40 4.89 -26.93
C GLU A 193 13.88 3.97 -25.81
N ARG A 194 15.11 3.44 -25.90
CA ARG A 194 15.71 2.61 -24.84
C ARG A 194 15.75 3.29 -23.48
N LYS A 195 16.03 4.59 -23.44
CA LYS A 195 16.07 5.38 -22.20
C LYS A 195 14.67 5.68 -21.66
N LYS A 196 13.65 5.76 -22.53
CA LYS A 196 12.26 5.92 -22.08
C LYS A 196 11.79 4.67 -21.35
N ILE A 197 12.02 3.50 -21.94
CA ILE A 197 11.69 2.20 -21.34
C ILE A 197 12.38 2.04 -19.97
N GLU A 198 13.68 2.35 -19.89
CA GLU A 198 14.43 2.26 -18.63
C GLU A 198 13.89 3.21 -17.54
N LEU A 199 13.43 4.41 -17.93
CA LEU A 199 12.83 5.37 -17.02
C LEU A 199 11.45 4.92 -16.53
N GLU A 200 10.64 4.34 -17.41
CA GLU A 200 9.33 3.78 -17.06
C GLU A 200 9.48 2.62 -16.08
N GLU A 201 10.39 1.68 -16.34
CA GLU A 201 10.68 0.57 -15.42
C GLU A 201 11.16 1.07 -14.05
N LYS A 202 12.03 2.08 -14.03
CA LYS A 202 12.51 2.68 -12.78
C LYS A 202 11.40 3.40 -12.02
N ALA A 203 10.53 4.11 -12.72
CA ALA A 203 9.38 4.78 -12.13
C ALA A 203 8.39 3.76 -11.54
N GLU A 204 8.13 2.67 -12.26
CA GLU A 204 7.25 1.59 -11.83
C GLU A 204 7.77 0.86 -10.59
N LYS A 205 9.05 0.44 -10.61
CA LYS A 205 9.69 -0.16 -9.43
C LYS A 205 9.64 0.77 -8.22
N SER A 206 9.92 2.06 -8.43
CA SER A 206 9.87 3.03 -7.33
C SER A 206 8.45 3.26 -6.80
N ALA A 207 7.43 3.25 -7.66
CA ALA A 207 6.04 3.42 -7.26
C ALA A 207 5.55 2.19 -6.48
N HIS A 208 5.87 0.99 -6.96
CA HIS A 208 5.53 -0.26 -6.28
C HIS A 208 6.17 -0.35 -4.89
N ASN A 209 7.46 -0.01 -4.77
CA ASN A 209 8.14 0.02 -3.47
C ASN A 209 7.56 1.03 -2.48
N GLU A 210 6.99 2.13 -2.96
CA GLU A 210 6.33 3.13 -2.12
C GLU A 210 4.98 2.63 -1.62
N LEU A 211 4.19 2.00 -2.50
CA LEU A 211 2.90 1.40 -2.16
C LEU A 211 3.01 0.16 -1.28
N GLN A 212 4.10 -0.62 -1.38
CA GLN A 212 4.35 -1.73 -0.46
C GLN A 212 4.45 -1.31 1.01
N LYS A 213 4.67 -0.01 1.29
CA LYS A 213 4.63 0.51 2.66
C LYS A 213 3.20 0.58 3.20
N ASN A 214 2.20 0.71 2.34
CA ASN A 214 0.80 0.61 2.73
C ASN A 214 0.41 -0.87 2.76
N ILE A 215 0.53 -1.47 3.94
CA ILE A 215 0.32 -2.91 4.15
C ILE A 215 -1.09 -3.33 3.71
N ASP A 216 -2.12 -2.54 4.03
CA ASP A 216 -3.51 -2.89 3.75
C ASP A 216 -3.81 -2.91 2.25
N LEU A 217 -3.38 -1.87 1.53
CA LEU A 217 -3.57 -1.75 0.09
C LEU A 217 -2.72 -2.78 -0.67
N SER A 218 -1.46 -2.97 -0.27
CA SER A 218 -0.58 -3.98 -0.86
C SER A 218 -1.07 -5.40 -0.63
N ALA A 219 -1.57 -5.72 0.57
CA ALA A 219 -2.12 -7.04 0.88
C ALA A 219 -3.39 -7.32 0.06
N SER A 220 -4.28 -6.33 -0.05
CA SER A 220 -5.50 -6.45 -0.87
C SER A 220 -5.16 -6.66 -2.35
N TYR A 221 -4.14 -5.98 -2.85
CA TYR A 221 -3.64 -6.16 -4.21
C TYR A 221 -3.18 -7.61 -4.47
N ASP A 222 -2.30 -8.13 -3.62
CA ASP A 222 -1.79 -9.49 -3.72
C ASP A 222 -2.90 -10.54 -3.60
N GLN A 223 -3.83 -10.31 -2.67
CA GLN A 223 -4.92 -11.24 -2.39
C GLN A 223 -5.91 -11.32 -3.55
N TYR A 224 -6.30 -10.19 -4.12
CA TYR A 224 -7.20 -10.17 -5.27
C TYR A 224 -6.55 -10.80 -6.52
N ASN A 225 -5.25 -10.60 -6.72
CA ASN A 225 -4.52 -11.30 -7.79
C ASN A 225 -4.53 -12.83 -7.61
N ARG A 226 -4.43 -13.33 -6.37
CA ARG A 226 -4.56 -14.77 -6.08
C ARG A 226 -5.96 -15.29 -6.40
N ILE A 227 -7.00 -14.54 -6.03
CA ILE A 227 -8.39 -14.88 -6.34
C ILE A 227 -8.61 -14.95 -7.86
N LYS A 228 -8.07 -13.98 -8.61
CA LYS A 228 -8.11 -14.01 -10.08
C LYS A 228 -7.39 -15.21 -10.66
N ALA A 229 -6.20 -15.53 -10.14
CA ALA A 229 -5.40 -16.66 -10.60
C ALA A 229 -6.04 -18.02 -10.27
N SER A 230 -6.89 -18.12 -9.24
CA SER A 230 -7.57 -19.36 -8.90
C SER A 230 -8.73 -19.71 -9.84
N GLY A 231 -9.15 -18.79 -10.72
CA GLY A 231 -10.22 -19.04 -11.69
C GLY A 231 -11.60 -19.26 -11.07
N ILE A 232 -11.79 -18.86 -9.81
CA ILE A 232 -13.07 -18.97 -9.10
C ILE A 232 -13.97 -17.84 -9.58
N ASP A 233 -15.17 -18.18 -10.03
CA ASP A 233 -16.19 -17.16 -10.30
C ASP A 233 -16.70 -16.59 -8.98
N THR A 234 -16.30 -15.37 -8.68
CA THR A 234 -16.68 -14.63 -7.46
C THR A 234 -18.19 -14.35 -7.40
N GLN A 235 -18.95 -14.57 -8.48
CA GLN A 235 -20.41 -14.46 -8.47
C GLN A 235 -21.12 -15.74 -8.00
N LEU A 236 -20.45 -16.91 -8.01
CA LEU A 236 -21.02 -18.18 -7.54
C LEU A 236 -21.05 -18.31 -6.01
N LEU A 237 -20.33 -17.45 -5.29
CA LEU A 237 -20.28 -17.44 -3.82
C LEU A 237 -21.54 -16.86 -3.16
N LYS A 238 -22.53 -16.42 -3.96
CA LYS A 238 -23.83 -15.88 -3.50
C LYS A 238 -24.70 -16.86 -2.70
N HIS A 239 -24.35 -18.14 -2.62
CA HIS A 239 -25.22 -19.19 -2.07
C HIS A 239 -24.68 -19.96 -0.86
N GLN A 240 -23.51 -19.60 -0.30
CA GLN A 240 -23.06 -20.23 0.94
C GLN A 240 -23.61 -19.45 2.14
N LYS A 241 -24.73 -19.94 2.67
CA LYS A 241 -25.31 -19.56 3.96
C LYS A 241 -24.47 -20.11 5.11
#